data_AF-A0A1A9Z6E9-F1
#
_entry.id   AF-A0A1A9Z6E9-F1
#
_cell.length_a   1.000
_cell.length_b   1.000
_cell.length_c   1.000
_cell.angle_alpha   90.00
_cell.angle_beta   90.00
_cell.angle_gamma   90.00
#
_symmetry.space_group_name_H-M   'P 1'
#
loop_
_entity.id
_entity.type
_entity.pdbx_description
1 polymer ?
#
loop_
_entity_poly.entity_id
_entity_poly.type
_entity_poly.pdbx_seq_one_letter_code
_entity_poly.pdbx_strand_id
1 'polypeptide(L)'
;MFLNWRYIYFIAVCIFIIKDHQGFSEDCNEALKEFENDTINGKYIVWVYCKTDDKEVLNIGVILSKDAILTANSLKMDGIKCSTHSYSPHFDGNTNQDMISGLVVASYGNVNEVLPHWTLPHLKLILLERELSIDLEQAQPISLLGKELDEKSACVISVPDPFKLFDRKTKIVPRTDCELAYPGLHRDIICVRTPIEYCNIDHCSKYNAEGSPLICDGGFAGLVMKDLGQCDATKPCLIGKILGSQQWIESSMNLLNRDNEFKTSTIYVTFLADNDRLIQAPGVIIGEDIVLTSAVLTNTSAGFVFYRDGEKIAWNSAINYANNWPAESDKLQLGVIALEKVLDPEKVRKMNISKMKPVQDDECVLAIIEPYWVKLEVNVLDDDKCREALPKYHEDYMCVRPKLDGVQFGVQIPQGTPIICYGELAGITAGKEVDHNGTLYPFVPMHRMNDWIGASEMALHNNSPKTRNLLIVVWLLLLFASLE
;
A
#
# COMPACT_ATOMS: atom_id res chain seq x y z
N MET A 1 21.27 71.62 44.02
CA MET A 1 20.73 70.74 42.97
C MET A 1 20.73 69.32 43.54
N PHE A 2 19.65 68.92 44.20
CA PHE A 2 19.57 67.60 44.84
C PHE A 2 19.15 66.57 43.79
N LEU A 3 20.07 65.72 43.38
CA LEU A 3 19.78 64.55 42.54
C LEU A 3 18.86 63.62 43.34
N ASN A 4 17.66 63.40 42.82
CA ASN A 4 16.61 62.63 43.51
C ASN A 4 16.97 61.14 43.51
N TRP A 5 17.57 60.67 44.60
CA TRP A 5 18.11 59.30 44.78
C TRP A 5 17.06 58.21 44.51
N ARG A 6 15.77 58.49 44.74
CA ARG A 6 14.67 57.58 44.41
C ARG A 6 14.54 57.32 42.90
N TYR A 7 14.84 58.31 42.08
CA TYR A 7 14.77 58.20 40.62
C TYR A 7 15.92 57.34 40.07
N ILE A 8 17.11 57.46 40.68
CA ILE A 8 18.28 56.64 40.33
C ILE A 8 18.05 55.18 40.74
N TYR A 9 17.45 54.93 41.91
CA TYR A 9 17.12 53.59 42.36
C TYR A 9 16.09 52.91 41.45
N PHE A 10 15.07 53.64 41.02
CA PHE A 10 14.05 53.11 40.09
C PHE A 10 14.64 52.80 38.71
N ILE A 11 15.50 53.67 38.19
CA ILE A 11 16.23 53.42 36.94
C ILE A 11 17.17 52.22 37.09
N ALA A 12 17.88 52.08 38.21
CA ALA A 12 18.74 50.94 38.46
C ALA A 12 17.95 49.63 38.53
N VAL A 13 16.81 49.59 39.22
CA VAL A 13 15.93 48.40 39.28
C VAL A 13 15.37 48.06 37.90
N CYS A 14 14.92 49.05 37.12
CA CYS A 14 14.48 48.81 35.74
C CYS A 14 15.62 48.31 34.84
N ILE A 15 16.83 48.85 34.96
CA ILE A 15 18.00 48.36 34.21
C ILE A 15 18.37 46.93 34.64
N PHE A 16 18.27 46.60 35.93
CA PHE A 16 18.49 45.23 36.42
C PHE A 16 17.43 44.27 35.89
N ILE A 17 16.15 44.64 35.90
CA ILE A 17 15.06 43.80 35.34
C ILE A 17 15.20 43.64 33.82
N ILE A 18 15.58 44.69 33.10
CA ILE A 18 15.82 44.62 31.65
C ILE A 18 17.06 43.77 31.34
N LYS A 19 18.14 43.89 32.12
CA LYS A 19 19.33 43.03 31.98
C LYS A 19 19.05 41.57 32.31
N ASP A 20 18.24 41.31 33.33
CA ASP A 20 17.84 39.96 33.74
C ASP A 20 16.97 39.30 32.67
N HIS A 21 16.03 40.05 32.08
CA HIS A 21 15.25 39.58 30.92
C HIS A 21 16.08 39.40 29.65
N GLN A 22 17.08 40.27 29.39
CA GLN A 22 17.99 40.11 28.26
C GLN A 22 18.92 38.90 28.44
N GLY A 23 19.48 38.69 29.63
CA GLY A 23 20.31 37.53 29.96
C GLY A 23 19.51 36.22 29.86
N PHE A 24 18.30 36.17 30.44
CA PHE A 24 17.42 35.01 30.32
C PHE A 24 17.01 34.71 28.87
N SER A 25 16.80 35.75 28.05
CA SER A 25 16.48 35.59 26.63
C SER A 25 17.68 35.13 25.79
N GLU A 26 18.90 35.60 26.08
CA GLU A 26 20.12 35.15 25.40
C GLU A 26 20.49 33.71 25.78
N ASP A 27 20.45 33.38 27.08
CA ASP A 27 20.68 32.02 27.59
C ASP A 27 19.69 31.02 26.97
N CYS A 28 18.43 31.45 26.79
CA CYS A 28 17.43 30.59 26.18
C CYS A 28 17.63 30.39 24.67
N ASN A 29 18.11 31.42 23.96
CA ASN A 29 18.44 31.31 22.55
C ASN A 29 19.63 30.37 22.31
N GLU A 30 20.60 30.35 23.22
CA GLU A 30 21.74 29.43 23.15
C GLU A 30 21.33 27.99 23.47
N ALA A 31 20.52 27.79 24.51
CA ALA A 31 19.92 26.51 24.86
C ALA A 31 19.05 25.94 23.71
N LEU A 32 18.33 26.80 22.98
CA LEU A 32 17.53 26.38 21.82
C LEU A 32 18.41 25.84 20.68
N LYS A 33 19.55 26.50 20.39
CA LYS A 33 20.51 26.02 19.38
C LYS A 33 21.15 24.69 19.75
N GLU A 34 21.26 24.38 21.04
CA GLU A 34 21.79 23.09 21.49
C GLU A 34 20.72 21.98 21.47
N PHE A 35 19.44 22.35 21.57
CA PHE A 35 18.29 21.46 21.53
C PHE A 35 17.94 20.98 20.12
N GLU A 36 17.99 21.87 19.13
CA GLU A 36 17.64 21.58 17.74
C GLU A 36 18.84 21.72 16.80
N ASN A 37 19.07 20.71 15.96
CA ASN A 37 20.14 20.70 14.96
C ASN A 37 19.57 20.40 13.57
N ASP A 38 20.32 20.82 12.55
CA ASP A 38 20.08 20.39 11.18
C ASP A 38 20.10 18.87 11.11
N THR A 39 19.02 18.30 10.58
CA THR A 39 18.91 16.85 10.52
C THR A 39 19.88 16.25 9.52
N ILE A 40 20.47 15.12 9.89
CA ILE A 40 21.14 14.20 8.95
C ILE A 40 20.21 13.01 8.58
N ASN A 41 19.03 12.96 9.21
CA ASN A 41 18.08 11.86 9.14
C ASN A 41 17.01 12.07 8.07
N GLY A 42 17.01 13.21 7.37
CA GLY A 42 16.04 13.52 6.31
C GLY A 42 15.96 12.48 5.19
N LYS A 43 17.08 11.80 4.90
CA LYS A 43 17.13 10.69 3.94
C LYS A 43 16.30 9.46 4.35
N TYR A 44 15.90 9.32 5.61
CA TYR A 44 15.06 8.21 6.09
C TYR A 44 13.57 8.54 6.08
N ILE A 45 13.20 9.78 5.73
CA ILE A 45 11.90 10.36 5.98
C ILE A 45 11.16 10.61 4.68
N VAL A 46 9.85 10.38 4.71
CA VAL A 46 8.93 10.63 3.60
C VAL A 46 7.70 11.39 4.07
N TRP A 47 7.07 12.12 3.16
CA TRP A 47 5.73 12.64 3.33
C TRP A 47 4.72 11.53 3.03
N VAL A 48 3.78 11.32 3.94
CA VAL A 48 2.70 10.33 3.78
C VAL A 48 1.36 11.05 3.78
N TYR A 49 0.68 11.02 2.64
CA TYR A 49 -0.67 11.53 2.53
C TYR A 49 -1.65 10.36 2.59
N CYS A 50 -2.58 10.40 3.54
CA CYS A 50 -3.62 9.39 3.66
C CYS A 50 -4.99 10.04 3.66
N LYS A 51 -5.94 9.38 2.99
CA LYS A 51 -7.33 9.81 2.92
C LYS A 51 -8.30 8.66 3.14
N THR A 52 -9.43 9.04 3.71
CA THR A 52 -10.69 8.29 3.83
C THR A 52 -11.78 9.15 3.21
N ASP A 53 -13.00 8.64 3.07
CA ASP A 53 -14.10 9.40 2.44
C ASP A 53 -14.40 10.73 3.15
N ASP A 54 -14.19 10.79 4.47
CA ASP A 54 -14.52 11.95 5.30
C ASP A 54 -13.32 12.84 5.67
N LYS A 55 -12.09 12.33 5.53
CA LYS A 55 -10.91 12.95 6.14
C LYS A 55 -9.63 12.64 5.41
N GLU A 56 -8.78 13.67 5.33
CA GLU A 56 -7.45 13.61 4.74
C GLU A 56 -6.41 14.10 5.76
N VAL A 57 -5.23 13.49 5.77
CA VAL A 57 -4.11 13.85 6.65
C VAL A 57 -2.80 13.76 5.91
N LEU A 58 -1.91 14.71 6.19
CA LEU A 58 -0.51 14.69 5.78
C LEU A 58 0.34 14.41 7.02
N ASN A 59 1.02 13.28 7.01
CA ASN A 59 1.84 12.76 8.10
C ASN A 59 3.28 12.56 7.62
N ILE A 60 4.15 12.23 8.57
CA ILE A 60 5.51 11.77 8.31
C ILE A 60 5.56 10.25 8.29
N GLY A 61 6.37 9.69 7.41
CA GLY A 61 6.70 8.27 7.37
C GLY A 61 8.20 8.04 7.35
N VAL A 62 8.57 6.78 7.57
CA VAL A 62 9.95 6.30 7.66
C VAL A 62 10.15 5.17 6.67
N ILE A 63 11.24 5.22 5.93
CA ILE A 63 11.60 4.21 4.93
C ILE A 63 12.17 2.98 5.63
N LEU A 64 11.50 1.84 5.50
CA LEU A 64 11.98 0.54 6.02
C LEU A 64 12.63 -0.30 4.93
N SER A 65 12.18 -0.15 3.68
CA SER A 65 12.75 -0.76 2.48
C SER A 65 12.40 0.10 1.27
N LYS A 66 12.78 -0.35 0.07
CA LYS A 66 12.39 0.28 -1.20
C LYS A 66 10.88 0.32 -1.45
N ASP A 67 10.11 -0.52 -0.77
CA ASP A 67 8.68 -0.70 -1.01
C ASP A 67 7.84 -0.67 0.27
N ALA A 68 8.45 -0.45 1.44
CA ALA A 68 7.75 -0.39 2.72
C ALA A 68 8.04 0.91 3.47
N ILE A 69 6.96 1.60 3.82
CA ILE A 69 6.98 2.81 4.65
C ILE A 69 6.22 2.53 5.94
N LEU A 70 6.80 2.92 7.08
CA LEU A 70 6.10 2.92 8.36
C LEU A 70 5.73 4.34 8.76
N THR A 71 4.49 4.53 9.22
CA THR A 71 3.98 5.84 9.65
C THR A 71 3.08 5.67 10.88
N ALA A 72 2.82 6.76 11.59
CA ALA A 72 1.73 6.82 12.55
C ALA A 72 0.52 7.46 11.86
N ASN A 73 -0.66 6.87 12.02
CA ASN A 73 -1.87 7.44 11.46
C ASN A 73 -3.11 7.09 12.28
N SER A 74 -3.75 8.12 12.83
CA SER A 74 -5.01 8.11 13.58
C SER A 74 -6.29 8.04 12.73
N LEU A 75 -6.20 7.80 11.43
CA LEU A 75 -7.37 7.49 10.59
C LEU A 75 -7.77 6.03 10.78
N LYS A 76 -9.08 5.78 10.68
CA LYS A 76 -9.62 4.41 10.65
C LYS A 76 -9.05 3.66 9.45
N MET A 77 -9.01 2.33 9.56
CA MET A 77 -8.58 1.50 8.44
C MET A 77 -9.58 1.53 7.30
N ASP A 78 -10.88 1.59 7.60
CA ASP A 78 -11.90 1.44 6.56
C ASP A 78 -11.75 2.46 5.42
N GLY A 79 -11.63 1.98 4.19
CA GLY A 79 -11.47 2.79 2.99
C GLY A 79 -10.17 3.60 2.89
N ILE A 80 -9.23 3.50 3.86
CA ILE A 80 -8.00 4.28 3.83
C ILE A 80 -7.14 4.01 2.59
N LYS A 81 -6.76 5.10 1.92
CA LYS A 81 -5.79 5.11 0.82
C LYS A 81 -4.65 6.01 1.21
N CYS A 82 -3.43 5.51 1.09
CA CYS A 82 -2.23 6.27 1.42
C CYS A 82 -1.30 6.35 0.21
N SER A 83 -0.59 7.46 0.10
CA SER A 83 0.43 7.70 -0.91
C SER A 83 1.64 8.34 -0.24
N THR A 84 2.84 8.10 -0.79
CA THR A 84 4.10 8.57 -0.22
C THR A 84 4.89 9.40 -1.22
N HIS A 85 5.67 10.35 -0.72
CA HIS A 85 6.62 11.13 -1.50
C HIS A 85 7.90 11.31 -0.70
N SER A 86 9.07 11.26 -1.35
CA SER A 86 10.35 11.53 -0.69
C SER A 86 10.33 12.88 0.01
N TYR A 87 10.95 13.00 1.18
CA TYR A 87 10.96 14.29 1.85
C TYR A 87 11.61 15.36 0.96
N SER A 88 10.89 16.47 0.78
CA SER A 88 11.41 17.69 0.19
C SER A 88 10.90 18.88 0.99
N PRO A 89 11.75 19.87 1.32
CA PRO A 89 11.34 21.05 2.07
C PRO A 89 10.38 21.97 1.29
N HIS A 90 10.21 21.73 -0.02
CA HIS A 90 9.34 22.51 -0.91
C HIS A 90 8.06 21.75 -1.29
N PHE A 91 7.81 20.59 -0.67
CA PHE A 91 6.59 19.83 -0.92
C PHE A 91 5.39 20.53 -0.29
N ASP A 92 4.47 21.01 -1.12
CA ASP A 92 3.27 21.75 -0.70
C ASP A 92 2.02 20.86 -0.57
N GLY A 93 2.16 19.55 -0.79
CA GLY A 93 1.06 18.58 -0.73
C GLY A 93 0.05 18.67 -1.89
N ASN A 94 0.19 19.61 -2.81
CA ASN A 94 -0.77 19.84 -3.89
C ASN A 94 -0.38 19.18 -5.23
N THR A 95 0.83 18.64 -5.36
CA THR A 95 1.27 17.93 -6.57
C THR A 95 0.99 16.42 -6.47
N ASN A 96 -0.23 16.02 -6.81
CA ASN A 96 -0.62 14.60 -6.97
C ASN A 96 0.24 13.80 -7.99
N GLN A 97 1.12 14.45 -8.74
CA GLN A 97 1.85 13.84 -9.86
C GLN A 97 3.07 13.00 -9.43
N ASP A 98 3.62 13.22 -8.24
CA ASP A 98 4.87 12.55 -7.82
C ASP A 98 4.69 11.56 -6.66
N MET A 99 3.50 11.46 -6.07
CA MET A 99 3.27 10.52 -4.97
C MET A 99 3.12 9.08 -5.49
N ILE A 100 3.70 8.13 -4.77
CA ILE A 100 3.58 6.70 -5.02
C ILE A 100 2.43 6.16 -4.17
N SER A 101 1.46 5.47 -4.78
CA SER A 101 0.34 4.91 -4.02
C SER A 101 0.76 3.68 -3.21
N GLY A 102 0.16 3.53 -2.04
CA GLY A 102 0.20 2.29 -1.27
C GLY A 102 -0.69 1.24 -1.93
N LEU A 103 -0.09 0.16 -2.42
CA LEU A 103 -0.81 -1.03 -2.87
C LEU A 103 -1.61 -1.64 -1.72
N VAL A 104 -0.99 -1.68 -0.54
CA VAL A 104 -1.56 -2.26 0.68
C VAL A 104 -1.27 -1.34 1.86
N VAL A 105 -2.25 -1.22 2.76
CA VAL A 105 -2.10 -0.56 4.06
C VAL A 105 -2.41 -1.57 5.17
N ALA A 106 -1.54 -1.65 6.17
CA ALA A 106 -1.67 -2.52 7.33
C ALA A 106 -1.68 -1.70 8.61
N SER A 107 -2.52 -2.04 9.59
CA SER A 107 -2.50 -1.44 10.92
C SER A 107 -2.11 -2.42 12.01
N TYR A 108 -1.27 -1.98 12.93
CA TYR A 108 -0.90 -2.74 14.11
C TYR A 108 -1.90 -2.55 15.25
N GLY A 109 -2.45 -3.65 15.77
CA GLY A 109 -3.28 -3.67 16.98
C GLY A 109 -4.67 -3.01 16.88
N ASN A 110 -5.01 -2.37 15.76
CA ASN A 110 -6.22 -1.54 15.61
C ASN A 110 -7.27 -2.11 14.65
N VAL A 111 -7.33 -3.44 14.51
CA VAL A 111 -8.14 -4.09 13.46
C VAL A 111 -9.64 -3.97 13.72
N ASN A 112 -10.04 -3.92 14.99
CA ASN A 112 -11.45 -3.99 15.42
C ASN A 112 -11.94 -2.74 16.15
N GLU A 113 -11.10 -1.75 16.43
CA GLU A 113 -11.56 -0.55 17.13
C GLU A 113 -12.17 0.46 16.15
N VAL A 114 -13.34 0.96 16.51
CA VAL A 114 -14.09 1.93 15.72
C VAL A 114 -13.36 3.26 15.65
N LEU A 115 -12.51 3.59 16.63
CA LEU A 115 -11.72 4.81 16.67
C LEU A 115 -10.32 4.48 17.23
N PRO A 116 -9.23 4.95 16.61
CA PRO A 116 -7.94 4.90 17.28
C PRO A 116 -8.06 5.61 18.62
N HIS A 117 -7.47 5.02 19.65
CA HIS A 117 -7.43 5.55 21.01
C HIS A 117 -5.97 5.65 21.45
N TRP A 118 -5.60 6.64 22.28
CA TRP A 118 -4.20 6.86 22.73
C TRP A 118 -3.61 5.66 23.48
N THR A 119 -4.44 4.70 23.88
CA THR A 119 -4.00 3.43 24.44
C THR A 119 -3.37 2.50 23.42
N LEU A 120 -3.51 2.73 22.11
CA LEU A 120 -2.93 1.91 21.04
C LEU A 120 -1.80 2.63 20.31
N PRO A 121 -0.78 1.91 19.79
CA PRO A 121 0.46 2.50 19.25
C PRO A 121 0.33 3.17 17.87
N HIS A 122 -0.85 3.12 17.22
CA HIS A 122 -1.19 3.79 15.95
C HIS A 122 -0.23 3.56 14.77
N LEU A 123 0.50 2.44 14.76
CA LEU A 123 1.43 2.12 13.69
C LEU A 123 0.69 1.64 12.44
N LYS A 124 1.07 2.20 11.28
CA LYS A 124 0.63 1.73 9.97
C LYS A 124 1.82 1.44 9.07
N LEU A 125 1.75 0.32 8.38
CA LEU A 125 2.70 -0.05 7.32
C LEU A 125 2.02 0.16 5.97
N ILE A 126 2.71 0.81 5.05
CA ILE A 126 2.27 1.03 3.68
C ILE A 126 3.23 0.28 2.77
N LEU A 127 2.71 -0.68 2.02
CA LEU A 127 3.45 -1.37 0.96
C LEU A 127 3.13 -0.70 -0.36
N LEU A 128 4.15 -0.24 -1.07
CA LEU A 128 4.02 0.63 -2.23
C LEU A 128 3.73 -0.17 -3.50
N GLU A 129 2.97 0.43 -4.43
CA GLU A 129 2.68 -0.17 -5.74
C GLU A 129 3.94 -0.29 -6.61
N ARG A 130 4.92 0.61 -6.42
CA ARG A 130 6.26 0.56 -7.03
C ARG A 130 7.35 0.88 -6.02
N GLU A 131 8.56 0.46 -6.36
CA GLU A 131 9.74 0.74 -5.56
C GLU A 131 10.06 2.25 -5.59
N LEU A 132 10.41 2.79 -4.43
CA LEU A 132 11.02 4.10 -4.26
C LEU A 132 12.37 4.11 -4.95
N SER A 133 12.66 5.23 -5.63
CA SER A 133 14.01 5.53 -6.09
C SER A 133 14.91 5.81 -4.88
N ILE A 134 15.59 4.79 -4.40
CA ILE A 134 16.60 4.91 -3.34
C ILE A 134 17.87 5.50 -3.96
N ASP A 135 18.26 6.68 -3.48
CA ASP A 135 19.55 7.31 -3.73
C ASP A 135 20.22 7.59 -2.38
N LEU A 136 21.51 7.27 -2.27
CA LEU A 136 22.28 7.41 -1.03
C LEU A 136 22.24 8.85 -0.48
N GLU A 137 21.98 9.86 -1.29
CA GLU A 137 21.90 11.23 -0.78
C GLU A 137 20.48 11.67 -0.40
N GLN A 138 19.44 11.02 -0.94
CA GLN A 138 18.07 11.53 -0.86
C GLN A 138 17.07 10.61 -0.15
N ALA A 139 17.22 9.29 -0.27
CA ALA A 139 16.27 8.31 0.27
C ALA A 139 16.98 6.99 0.60
N GLN A 140 16.96 6.58 1.87
CA GLN A 140 17.57 5.34 2.35
C GLN A 140 16.66 4.65 3.37
N PRO A 141 16.70 3.31 3.47
CA PRO A 141 16.10 2.59 4.59
C PRO A 141 16.83 2.85 5.91
N ILE A 142 16.11 2.96 7.01
CA ILE A 142 16.68 3.00 8.36
C ILE A 142 16.64 1.62 9.02
N SER A 143 17.66 1.31 9.84
CA SER A 143 17.66 0.08 10.64
C SER A 143 16.76 0.22 11.87
N LEU A 144 15.96 -0.82 12.14
CA LEU A 144 15.14 -0.88 13.35
C LEU A 144 16.04 -1.02 14.58
N LEU A 145 15.69 -0.34 15.67
CA LEU A 145 16.42 -0.49 16.93
C LEU A 145 16.11 -1.86 17.55
N GLY A 146 17.15 -2.68 17.74
CA GLY A 146 17.05 -4.04 18.28
C GLY A 146 17.26 -4.16 19.80
N LYS A 147 17.16 -3.06 20.55
CA LYS A 147 17.36 -3.04 22.01
C LYS A 147 16.30 -2.19 22.71
N GLU A 148 16.03 -2.51 23.96
CA GLU A 148 15.16 -1.69 24.82
C GLU A 148 15.77 -0.32 25.09
N LEU A 149 14.90 0.66 25.28
CA LEU A 149 15.25 2.04 25.57
C LEU A 149 15.20 2.31 27.07
N ASP A 150 16.09 3.20 27.51
CA ASP A 150 16.13 3.72 28.88
C ASP A 150 16.42 5.24 28.90
N GLU A 151 16.43 5.83 30.09
CA GLU A 151 16.66 7.26 30.29
C GLU A 151 18.06 7.74 29.84
N LYS A 152 19.02 6.82 29.62
CA LYS A 152 20.39 7.14 29.20
C LYS A 152 20.55 7.10 27.68
N SER A 153 19.54 6.59 26.98
CA SER A 153 19.54 6.45 25.53
C SER A 153 19.59 7.83 24.86
N ALA A 154 20.49 8.03 23.91
CA ALA A 154 20.62 9.31 23.21
C ALA A 154 19.62 9.38 22.07
N CYS A 155 18.56 10.18 22.24
CA CYS A 155 17.42 10.19 21.32
C CYS A 155 17.18 11.58 20.70
N VAL A 156 16.74 11.57 19.45
CA VAL A 156 16.24 12.74 18.72
C VAL A 156 14.91 12.42 18.04
N ILE A 157 14.08 13.44 17.87
CA ILE A 157 12.89 13.38 17.01
C ILE A 157 13.12 14.28 15.82
N SER A 158 13.02 13.72 14.62
CA SER A 158 13.16 14.48 13.37
C SER A 158 11.80 15.07 12.99
N VAL A 159 11.65 16.39 13.11
CA VAL A 159 10.36 17.08 12.95
C VAL A 159 10.47 18.15 11.86
N PRO A 160 9.54 18.20 10.90
CA PRO A 160 9.50 19.27 9.91
C PRO A 160 9.14 20.60 10.58
N ASP A 161 9.82 21.65 10.18
CA ASP A 161 9.49 23.05 10.40
C ASP A 161 9.35 23.69 9.01
N PRO A 162 8.68 24.85 8.84
CA PRO A 162 8.56 25.46 7.52
C PRO A 162 9.92 25.53 6.83
N PHE A 163 10.02 24.88 5.66
CA PHE A 163 11.20 24.82 4.80
C PHE A 163 12.42 24.01 5.30
N LYS A 164 12.36 23.34 6.47
CA LYS A 164 13.50 22.56 6.99
C LYS A 164 13.08 21.41 7.89
N LEU A 165 13.97 20.44 8.08
CA LEU A 165 13.80 19.33 9.01
C LEU A 165 14.85 19.43 10.12
N PHE A 166 14.41 19.33 11.37
CA PHE A 166 15.27 19.46 12.55
C PHE A 166 15.27 18.19 13.37
N ASP A 167 16.46 17.81 13.86
CA ASP A 167 16.61 16.81 14.90
C ASP A 167 16.53 17.52 16.25
N ARG A 168 15.48 17.21 17.02
CA ARG A 168 15.23 17.80 18.34
C ARG A 168 15.55 16.77 19.42
N LYS A 169 16.48 17.10 20.31
CA LYS A 169 16.87 16.23 21.44
C LYS A 169 15.66 15.86 22.28
N THR A 170 15.62 14.64 22.78
CA THR A 170 14.52 14.17 23.64
C THR A 170 15.03 13.19 24.70
N LYS A 171 14.29 13.06 25.79
CA LYS A 171 14.57 12.10 26.86
C LYS A 171 13.44 11.09 26.98
N ILE A 172 13.80 9.82 27.11
CA ILE A 172 12.87 8.76 27.44
C ILE A 172 12.33 9.00 28.86
N VAL A 173 11.02 8.85 29.02
CA VAL A 173 10.34 8.95 30.32
C VAL A 173 10.14 7.53 30.86
N PRO A 174 10.41 7.27 32.15
CA PRO A 174 10.13 5.98 32.78
C PRO A 174 8.69 5.52 32.55
N ARG A 175 8.51 4.22 32.31
CA ARG A 175 7.19 3.64 32.04
C ARG A 175 6.18 3.93 33.16
N THR A 176 6.62 3.90 34.41
CA THR A 176 5.78 4.22 35.58
C THR A 176 5.21 5.64 35.49
N ASP A 177 6.03 6.61 35.12
CA ASP A 177 5.64 8.03 35.03
C ASP A 177 4.76 8.28 33.82
N CYS A 178 5.05 7.58 32.72
CA CYS A 178 4.21 7.54 31.52
C CYS A 178 2.79 7.03 31.83
N GLU A 179 2.68 5.91 32.56
CA GLU A 179 1.39 5.32 32.93
C GLU A 179 0.63 6.14 33.98
N LEU A 180 1.31 6.91 34.83
CA LEU A 180 0.66 7.87 35.72
C LEU A 180 -0.06 8.99 34.94
N ALA A 181 0.56 9.49 33.86
CA ALA A 181 -0.05 10.49 32.98
C ALA A 181 -1.13 9.90 32.05
N TYR A 182 -0.94 8.63 31.67
CA TYR A 182 -1.76 7.89 30.71
C TYR A 182 -2.03 6.46 31.19
N PRO A 183 -3.06 6.22 32.01
CA PRO A 183 -3.34 4.89 32.55
C PRO A 183 -3.79 3.88 31.46
N GLY A 184 -3.24 2.66 31.47
CA GLY A 184 -3.67 1.61 30.55
C GLY A 184 -3.08 1.70 29.13
N LEU A 185 -1.93 2.34 28.98
CA LEU A 185 -1.17 2.34 27.72
C LEU A 185 -0.83 0.92 27.26
N HIS A 186 -0.91 0.68 25.95
CA HIS A 186 -0.33 -0.52 25.36
C HIS A 186 1.17 -0.63 25.64
N ARG A 187 1.68 -1.86 25.72
CA ARG A 187 3.11 -2.16 25.99
C ARG A 187 4.06 -1.58 24.94
N ASP A 188 3.55 -1.37 23.73
CA ASP A 188 4.29 -0.83 22.59
C ASP A 188 4.10 0.70 22.46
N ILE A 189 3.86 1.37 23.59
CA ILE A 189 3.86 2.83 23.67
C ILE A 189 4.90 3.24 24.71
N ILE A 190 5.72 4.23 24.37
CA ILE A 190 6.64 4.87 25.30
C ILE A 190 6.37 6.37 25.35
N CYS A 191 6.85 6.99 26.41
CA CYS A 191 6.74 8.43 26.59
C CYS A 191 8.11 9.07 26.43
N VAL A 192 8.12 10.26 25.83
CA VAL A 192 9.30 11.10 25.73
C VAL A 192 8.97 12.53 26.14
N ARG A 193 9.98 13.27 26.56
CA ARG A 193 9.84 14.68 26.91
C ARG A 193 10.99 15.51 26.36
N THR A 194 10.71 16.78 26.13
CA THR A 194 11.75 17.78 25.93
C THR A 194 12.66 17.80 27.17
N PRO A 195 13.99 17.86 27.00
CA PRO A 195 14.89 17.93 28.15
C PRO A 195 14.68 19.24 28.91
N ILE A 196 14.55 19.16 30.25
CA ILE A 196 14.21 20.29 31.12
C ILE A 196 15.29 21.37 31.07
N GLU A 197 16.54 20.98 30.78
CA GLU A 197 17.67 21.89 30.58
C GLU A 197 17.47 22.90 29.43
N TYR A 198 16.52 22.69 28.53
CA TYR A 198 16.25 23.57 27.40
C TYR A 198 14.94 24.34 27.59
N CYS A 199 14.98 25.40 28.40
CA CYS A 199 13.94 26.43 28.56
C CYS A 199 12.49 25.98 28.77
N ASN A 200 12.23 24.80 29.33
CA ASN A 200 10.86 24.25 29.45
C ASN A 200 10.08 24.30 28.12
N ILE A 201 10.77 23.97 27.02
CA ILE A 201 10.16 23.91 25.69
C ILE A 201 8.99 22.91 25.69
N ASP A 202 7.85 23.35 25.17
CA ASP A 202 6.65 22.51 25.07
C ASP A 202 6.73 21.56 23.87
N HIS A 203 6.58 20.26 24.15
CA HIS A 203 6.55 19.21 23.15
C HIS A 203 5.37 19.36 22.18
N CYS A 204 4.24 19.91 22.59
CA CYS A 204 3.08 20.10 21.71
C CYS A 204 3.36 21.07 20.57
N SER A 205 4.29 22.01 20.77
CA SER A 205 4.75 22.93 19.72
C SER A 205 5.91 22.37 18.90
N LYS A 206 6.72 21.46 19.49
CA LYS A 206 8.00 21.01 18.91
C LYS A 206 8.00 19.58 18.38
N TYR A 207 7.06 18.73 18.76
CA TYR A 207 6.89 17.37 18.24
C TYR A 207 5.53 17.21 17.55
N ASN A 208 5.03 18.29 16.95
CA ASN A 208 3.66 18.41 16.42
C ASN A 208 3.40 17.70 15.08
N ALA A 209 4.31 16.85 14.63
CA ALA A 209 4.18 16.10 13.38
C ALA A 209 3.93 14.61 13.67
N GLU A 210 2.71 14.15 13.41
CA GLU A 210 2.34 12.73 13.51
C GLU A 210 3.23 11.90 12.56
N GLY A 211 3.77 10.80 13.08
CA GLY A 211 4.66 9.92 12.34
C GLY A 211 6.11 10.38 12.25
N SER A 212 6.49 11.47 12.92
CA SER A 212 7.92 11.84 13.04
C SER A 212 8.72 10.72 13.73
N PRO A 213 9.90 10.35 13.21
CA PRO A 213 10.69 9.27 13.80
C PRO A 213 11.37 9.70 15.10
N LEU A 214 11.28 8.83 16.11
CA LEU A 214 12.21 8.78 17.24
C LEU A 214 13.40 7.90 16.83
N ILE A 215 14.59 8.51 16.78
CA ILE A 215 15.85 7.84 16.49
C ILE A 215 16.70 7.88 17.75
N CYS A 216 17.11 6.71 18.25
CA CYS A 216 17.89 6.56 19.46
C CYS A 216 19.13 5.71 19.18
N ASP A 217 20.30 6.18 19.61
CA ASP A 217 21.58 5.49 19.44
C ASP A 217 21.83 5.03 17.98
N GLY A 218 21.37 5.83 17.01
CA GLY A 218 21.49 5.56 15.58
C GLY A 218 20.47 4.58 14.99
N GLY A 219 19.52 4.05 15.77
CA GLY A 219 18.47 3.15 15.31
C GLY A 219 17.06 3.75 15.41
N PHE A 220 16.16 3.32 14.53
CA PHE A 220 14.76 3.74 14.54
C PHE A 220 13.98 3.05 15.65
N ALA A 221 13.51 3.84 16.62
CA ALA A 221 12.94 3.33 17.87
C ALA A 221 11.41 3.45 17.95
N GLY A 222 10.82 4.44 17.27
CA GLY A 222 9.39 4.70 17.37
C GLY A 222 8.91 5.86 16.49
N LEU A 223 7.60 6.06 16.48
CA LEU A 223 6.93 7.14 15.75
C LEU A 223 6.12 8.01 16.68
N VAL A 224 6.18 9.33 16.50
CA VAL A 224 5.31 10.27 17.21
C VAL A 224 3.85 9.95 16.90
N MET A 225 3.07 9.70 17.95
CA MET A 225 1.64 9.45 17.84
C MET A 225 0.87 10.77 17.88
N LYS A 226 -0.32 10.79 17.26
CA LYS A 226 -1.25 11.90 17.44
C LYS A 226 -1.99 11.76 18.76
N ASP A 227 -1.91 12.78 19.60
CA ASP A 227 -2.87 12.94 20.69
C ASP A 227 -4.23 13.29 20.07
N LEU A 228 -5.24 12.45 20.33
CA LEU A 228 -6.59 12.62 19.78
C LEU A 228 -7.35 13.76 20.49
N GLY A 229 -6.85 14.22 21.64
CA GLY A 229 -7.28 15.45 22.29
C GLY A 229 -6.51 16.68 21.79
N GLN A 230 -6.69 17.83 22.46
CA GLN A 230 -5.69 18.89 22.39
C GLN A 230 -4.45 18.40 23.11
N CYS A 231 -3.29 18.50 22.46
CA CYS A 231 -2.02 18.15 23.07
C CYS A 231 -1.85 18.89 24.41
N ASP A 232 -1.58 18.13 25.47
CA ASP A 232 -1.41 18.65 26.82
C ASP A 232 0.08 18.80 27.13
N ALA A 233 0.57 20.04 27.11
CA ALA A 233 1.97 20.39 27.39
C ALA A 233 2.48 19.89 28.75
N THR A 234 1.58 19.58 29.70
CA THR A 234 1.94 19.07 31.04
C THR A 234 2.22 17.58 31.05
N LYS A 235 1.83 16.87 30.00
CA LYS A 235 2.04 15.43 29.84
C LYS A 235 3.22 15.14 28.90
N PRO A 236 3.83 13.95 28.99
CA PRO A 236 4.85 13.56 28.03
C PRO A 236 4.25 13.21 26.65
N CYS A 237 5.07 13.33 25.61
CA CYS A 237 4.71 12.96 24.25
C CYS A 237 4.64 11.44 24.09
N LEU A 238 3.61 10.93 23.42
CA LEU A 238 3.41 9.50 23.15
C LEU A 238 4.11 9.06 21.85
N ILE A 239 4.85 7.96 21.94
CA ILE A 239 5.57 7.35 20.82
C ILE A 239 5.14 5.88 20.66
N GLY A 240 4.74 5.47 19.46
CA GLY A 240 4.53 4.07 19.11
C GLY A 240 5.88 3.36 18.99
N LYS A 241 6.18 2.45 19.92
CA LYS A 241 7.46 1.72 20.01
C LYS A 241 7.55 0.62 18.95
N ILE A 242 8.67 0.55 18.24
CA ILE A 242 8.87 -0.44 17.17
C ILE A 242 9.27 -1.82 17.68
N LEU A 243 10.06 -1.90 18.75
CA LEU A 243 10.71 -3.15 19.17
C LEU A 243 9.71 -4.32 19.35
N GLY A 244 8.53 -4.06 19.94
CA GLY A 244 7.50 -5.09 20.13
C GLY A 244 6.69 -5.42 18.89
N SER A 245 6.74 -4.59 17.84
CA SER A 245 6.01 -4.78 16.58
C SER A 245 6.91 -5.28 15.43
N GLN A 246 8.19 -5.56 15.67
CA GLN A 246 9.14 -5.98 14.61
C GLN A 246 8.67 -7.19 13.83
N GLN A 247 8.20 -8.24 14.50
CA GLN A 247 7.69 -9.45 13.83
C GLN A 247 6.48 -9.14 12.94
N TRP A 248 5.59 -8.23 13.37
CA TRP A 248 4.45 -7.80 12.57
C TRP A 248 4.90 -6.99 11.35
N ILE A 249 5.89 -6.09 11.52
CA ILE A 249 6.49 -5.32 10.42
C ILE A 249 7.07 -6.28 9.38
N GLU A 250 7.93 -7.22 9.81
CA GLU A 250 8.59 -8.19 8.93
C GLU A 250 7.57 -9.07 8.20
N SER A 251 6.59 -9.62 8.92
CA SER A 251 5.54 -10.45 8.33
C SER A 251 4.70 -9.67 7.32
N SER A 252 4.41 -8.40 7.61
CA SER A 252 3.65 -7.53 6.71
C SER A 252 4.45 -7.14 5.48
N MET A 253 5.76 -6.86 5.60
CA MET A 253 6.64 -6.61 4.46
C MET A 253 6.73 -7.82 3.53
N ASN A 254 6.71 -9.04 4.09
CA ASN A 254 6.77 -10.28 3.32
C ASN A 254 5.47 -10.61 2.55
N LEU A 255 4.36 -9.89 2.79
CA LEU A 255 3.14 -10.07 1.99
C LEU A 255 3.35 -9.78 0.51
N LEU A 256 4.29 -8.89 0.19
CA LEU A 256 4.54 -8.38 -1.14
C LEU A 256 5.84 -8.97 -1.69
N ASN A 257 5.78 -9.61 -2.85
CA ASN A 257 6.95 -10.17 -3.54
C ASN A 257 6.99 -9.69 -5.01
N ARG A 258 8.18 -9.29 -5.48
CA ARG A 258 8.41 -8.76 -6.85
C ARG A 258 9.30 -9.66 -7.73
N ASP A 259 9.52 -10.91 -7.35
CA ASP A 259 10.17 -11.88 -8.23
C ASP A 259 9.39 -12.08 -9.54
N ASN A 260 10.02 -12.64 -10.57
CA ASN A 260 9.39 -12.77 -11.89
C ASN A 260 8.58 -14.07 -12.07
N GLU A 261 8.30 -14.82 -11.00
CA GLU A 261 7.48 -16.03 -11.10
C GLU A 261 6.09 -15.67 -11.63
N PHE A 262 5.51 -16.46 -12.54
CA PHE A 262 4.22 -16.21 -13.21
C PHE A 262 4.15 -14.97 -14.11
N LYS A 263 5.09 -14.03 -14.04
CA LYS A 263 5.11 -12.83 -14.88
C LYS A 263 5.02 -13.14 -16.38
N THR A 264 5.64 -14.22 -16.83
CA THR A 264 5.61 -14.68 -18.24
C THR A 264 4.35 -15.46 -18.61
N SER A 265 3.45 -15.72 -17.66
CA SER A 265 2.14 -16.31 -17.87
C SER A 265 1.01 -15.28 -17.83
N THR A 266 1.28 -14.06 -17.37
CA THR A 266 0.33 -12.97 -17.27
C THR A 266 0.56 -11.92 -18.35
N ILE A 267 -0.52 -11.32 -18.84
CA ILE A 267 -0.50 -10.38 -19.98
C ILE A 267 -1.58 -9.32 -19.82
N TYR A 268 -1.50 -8.27 -20.64
CA TYR A 268 -2.55 -7.28 -20.77
C TYR A 268 -3.43 -7.58 -21.97
N VAL A 269 -4.73 -7.63 -21.76
CA VAL A 269 -5.75 -7.67 -22.81
C VAL A 269 -6.30 -6.26 -22.98
N THR A 270 -6.38 -5.79 -24.22
CA THR A 270 -7.01 -4.53 -24.56
C THR A 270 -8.08 -4.69 -25.64
N PHE A 271 -9.15 -3.91 -25.50
CA PHE A 271 -10.27 -3.85 -26.43
C PHE A 271 -10.98 -2.51 -26.36
N LEU A 272 -11.70 -2.18 -27.43
CA LEU A 272 -12.54 -0.98 -27.48
C LEU A 272 -13.95 -1.30 -26.96
N ALA A 273 -14.38 -0.50 -25.98
CA ALA A 273 -15.76 -0.49 -25.51
C ALA A 273 -16.67 0.36 -26.39
N ASP A 274 -18.00 0.19 -26.24
CA ASP A 274 -19.04 0.83 -27.06
C ASP A 274 -19.00 2.37 -27.10
N ASN A 275 -18.21 2.99 -26.21
CA ASN A 275 -17.98 4.43 -26.11
C ASN A 275 -16.59 4.87 -26.61
N ASP A 276 -15.96 4.07 -27.47
CA ASP A 276 -14.58 4.24 -27.98
C ASP A 276 -13.51 4.30 -26.88
N ARG A 277 -13.85 3.90 -25.64
CA ARG A 277 -12.88 3.81 -24.54
C ARG A 277 -12.06 2.54 -24.70
N LEU A 278 -10.75 2.70 -24.77
CA LEU A 278 -9.82 1.58 -24.65
C LEU A 278 -9.85 1.05 -23.22
N ILE A 279 -10.20 -0.22 -23.07
CA ILE A 279 -10.15 -0.95 -21.80
C ILE A 279 -8.86 -1.76 -21.76
N GLN A 280 -8.24 -1.82 -20.58
CA GLN A 280 -7.13 -2.71 -20.29
C GLN A 280 -7.53 -3.60 -19.13
N ALA A 281 -7.32 -4.90 -19.28
CA ALA A 281 -7.58 -5.88 -18.25
C ALA A 281 -6.44 -6.91 -18.23
N PRO A 282 -5.99 -7.36 -17.05
CA PRO A 282 -5.11 -8.51 -16.96
C PRO A 282 -5.72 -9.78 -17.57
N GLY A 283 -4.84 -10.65 -18.05
CA GLY A 283 -5.18 -11.96 -18.56
C GLY A 283 -4.08 -12.97 -18.31
N VAL A 284 -4.41 -14.24 -18.53
CA VAL A 284 -3.53 -15.38 -18.27
C VAL A 284 -3.44 -16.25 -19.52
N ILE A 285 -2.22 -16.64 -19.87
CA ILE A 285 -1.95 -17.54 -20.99
C ILE A 285 -2.25 -18.98 -20.53
N ILE A 286 -3.26 -19.60 -21.14
CA ILE A 286 -3.70 -20.97 -20.85
C ILE A 286 -3.49 -21.92 -22.03
N GLY A 287 -3.07 -21.41 -23.18
CA GLY A 287 -2.76 -22.16 -24.41
C GLY A 287 -1.68 -21.45 -25.23
N GLU A 288 -1.34 -22.03 -26.38
CA GLU A 288 -0.35 -21.45 -27.30
C GLU A 288 -0.83 -20.13 -27.92
N ASP A 289 -2.12 -20.00 -28.15
CA ASP A 289 -2.81 -18.83 -28.70
C ASP A 289 -4.10 -18.51 -27.93
N ILE A 290 -4.24 -19.03 -26.70
CA ILE A 290 -5.44 -18.89 -25.87
C ILE A 290 -5.13 -18.14 -24.58
N VAL A 291 -5.97 -17.13 -24.31
CA VAL A 291 -5.88 -16.25 -23.15
C VAL A 291 -7.20 -16.23 -22.39
N LEU A 292 -7.12 -16.31 -21.07
CA LEU A 292 -8.24 -16.14 -20.15
C LEU A 292 -8.23 -14.73 -19.53
N THR A 293 -9.39 -14.09 -19.38
CA THR A 293 -9.55 -12.79 -18.72
C THR A 293 -10.95 -12.66 -18.09
N SER A 294 -11.27 -11.55 -17.41
CA SER A 294 -12.55 -11.37 -16.71
C SER A 294 -13.75 -11.12 -17.62
N ALA A 295 -13.60 -10.54 -18.81
CA ALA A 295 -14.61 -10.46 -19.87
C ALA A 295 -14.15 -9.43 -20.90
N VAL A 296 -14.58 -9.57 -22.14
CA VAL A 296 -14.38 -8.57 -23.21
C VAL A 296 -15.71 -8.13 -23.82
N LEU A 297 -15.75 -7.07 -24.64
CA LEU A 297 -16.96 -6.82 -25.44
C LEU A 297 -17.14 -7.89 -26.53
N THR A 298 -18.32 -8.50 -26.57
CA THR A 298 -18.67 -9.48 -27.61
C THR A 298 -19.03 -8.85 -28.95
N ASN A 299 -19.50 -7.61 -28.96
CA ASN A 299 -20.04 -6.98 -30.18
C ASN A 299 -18.97 -6.29 -31.04
N THR A 300 -17.78 -6.03 -30.49
CA THR A 300 -16.68 -5.31 -31.15
C THR A 300 -15.42 -6.15 -31.34
N SER A 301 -15.49 -7.46 -31.05
CA SER A 301 -14.42 -8.44 -30.77
C SER A 301 -13.14 -8.34 -31.60
N ALA A 302 -12.40 -7.26 -31.44
CA ALA A 302 -11.06 -7.08 -31.96
C ALA A 302 -10.28 -6.26 -30.94
N GLY A 303 -9.06 -6.68 -30.68
CA GLY A 303 -8.23 -6.06 -29.66
C GLY A 303 -6.79 -6.49 -29.79
N PHE A 304 -6.01 -6.13 -28.77
CA PHE A 304 -4.62 -6.53 -28.68
C PHE A 304 -4.36 -7.19 -27.34
N VAL A 305 -3.44 -8.13 -27.35
CA VAL A 305 -2.75 -8.57 -26.14
C VAL A 305 -1.37 -7.96 -26.16
N PHE A 306 -0.98 -7.32 -25.06
CA PHE A 306 0.39 -6.88 -24.82
C PHE A 306 1.08 -7.84 -23.86
N TYR A 307 2.27 -8.28 -24.26
CA TYR A 307 3.16 -9.09 -23.44
C TYR A 307 4.58 -8.55 -23.57
N ARG A 308 5.39 -8.75 -22.53
CA ARG A 308 6.83 -8.43 -22.47
C ARG A 308 7.23 -7.08 -23.11
N ASP A 309 7.36 -6.03 -22.29
CA ASP A 309 7.93 -4.73 -22.68
C ASP A 309 7.32 -4.10 -23.95
N GLY A 310 6.09 -4.47 -24.31
CA GLY A 310 5.30 -3.84 -25.38
C GLY A 310 5.12 -4.63 -26.67
N GLU A 311 5.55 -5.91 -26.75
CA GLU A 311 5.13 -6.76 -27.88
C GLU A 311 3.60 -6.89 -27.90
N LYS A 312 2.99 -6.86 -29.09
CA LYS A 312 1.54 -6.91 -29.25
C LYS A 312 1.10 -7.98 -30.26
N ILE A 313 0.05 -8.72 -29.93
CA ILE A 313 -0.63 -9.65 -30.81
C ILE A 313 -2.11 -9.28 -30.90
N ALA A 314 -2.64 -9.21 -32.11
CA ALA A 314 -4.07 -8.97 -32.30
C ALA A 314 -4.89 -10.22 -31.98
N TRP A 315 -6.13 -10.01 -31.57
CA TRP A 315 -7.14 -11.03 -31.46
C TRP A 315 -8.43 -10.50 -32.06
N ASN A 316 -9.25 -11.39 -32.61
CA ASN A 316 -10.53 -11.02 -33.23
C ASN A 316 -11.68 -11.98 -32.88
N SER A 317 -11.41 -12.93 -31.99
CA SER A 317 -12.34 -13.99 -31.62
C SER A 317 -12.29 -14.18 -30.11
N ALA A 318 -13.44 -14.09 -29.46
CA ALA A 318 -13.57 -14.29 -28.03
C ALA A 318 -14.94 -14.90 -27.70
N ILE A 319 -15.00 -15.64 -26.60
CA ILE A 319 -16.23 -16.19 -26.02
C ILE A 319 -16.26 -15.77 -24.56
N ASN A 320 -17.33 -15.10 -24.15
CA ASN A 320 -17.57 -14.81 -22.73
C ASN A 320 -18.52 -15.85 -22.13
N TYR A 321 -18.37 -16.09 -20.82
CA TYR A 321 -19.27 -16.94 -20.08
C TYR A 321 -20.67 -16.34 -20.01
N ALA A 322 -20.73 -15.02 -19.75
CA ALA A 322 -21.95 -14.23 -19.84
C ALA A 322 -21.75 -13.07 -20.83
N ASN A 323 -22.77 -12.76 -21.63
CA ASN A 323 -22.78 -11.58 -22.51
C ASN A 323 -23.19 -10.34 -21.70
N ASN A 324 -22.38 -9.94 -20.73
CA ASN A 324 -22.69 -8.88 -19.77
C ASN A 324 -21.60 -7.81 -19.72
N TRP A 325 -21.29 -7.18 -20.84
CA TRP A 325 -20.48 -5.96 -20.82
C TRP A 325 -21.38 -4.71 -20.75
N PRO A 326 -21.13 -3.74 -19.85
CA PRO A 326 -20.09 -3.72 -18.80
C PRO A 326 -20.38 -4.76 -17.70
N ALA A 327 -19.31 -5.22 -17.07
CA ALA A 327 -19.34 -6.36 -16.15
C ALA A 327 -20.28 -6.13 -14.95
N GLU A 328 -21.29 -7.00 -14.81
CA GLU A 328 -22.26 -6.98 -13.70
C GLU A 328 -21.80 -7.92 -12.57
N SER A 329 -22.00 -7.52 -11.31
CA SER A 329 -21.55 -8.27 -10.12
C SER A 329 -22.33 -9.57 -9.91
N ASP A 330 -23.61 -9.60 -10.29
CA ASP A 330 -24.53 -10.74 -10.18
C ASP A 330 -24.29 -11.82 -11.25
N LYS A 331 -23.29 -11.65 -12.12
CA LYS A 331 -22.92 -12.59 -13.18
C LYS A 331 -21.44 -12.94 -13.14
N LEU A 332 -21.09 -14.16 -13.53
CA LEU A 332 -19.70 -14.59 -13.62
C LEU A 332 -18.98 -13.85 -14.76
N GLN A 333 -17.89 -13.19 -14.38
CA GLN A 333 -17.03 -12.42 -15.26
C GLN A 333 -15.88 -13.32 -15.70
N LEU A 334 -16.04 -13.96 -16.87
CA LEU A 334 -15.00 -14.75 -17.51
C LEU A 334 -15.08 -14.67 -19.04
N GLY A 335 -13.92 -14.60 -19.70
CA GLY A 335 -13.80 -14.64 -21.15
C GLY A 335 -12.56 -15.39 -21.63
N VAL A 336 -12.70 -16.10 -22.74
CA VAL A 336 -11.63 -16.80 -23.47
C VAL A 336 -11.39 -16.09 -24.79
N ILE A 337 -10.15 -15.77 -25.08
CA ILE A 337 -9.72 -15.05 -26.28
C ILE A 337 -8.78 -15.94 -27.09
N ALA A 338 -8.99 -15.99 -28.40
CA ALA A 338 -8.08 -16.61 -29.35
C ALA A 338 -7.24 -15.55 -30.09
N LEU A 339 -5.93 -15.71 -30.03
CA LEU A 339 -4.96 -14.83 -30.65
C LEU A 339 -4.80 -15.15 -32.14
N GLU A 340 -4.49 -14.15 -32.96
CA GLU A 340 -4.25 -14.35 -34.40
C GLU A 340 -2.95 -15.14 -34.68
N LYS A 341 -2.05 -15.18 -33.69
CA LYS A 341 -0.74 -15.84 -33.76
C LYS A 341 -0.46 -16.57 -32.45
N VAL A 342 0.27 -17.68 -32.58
CA VAL A 342 0.84 -18.42 -31.47
C VAL A 342 1.88 -17.55 -30.75
N LEU A 343 1.87 -17.61 -29.43
CA LEU A 343 2.83 -16.99 -28.55
C LEU A 343 4.16 -17.73 -28.63
N ASP A 344 5.27 -16.99 -28.50
CA ASP A 344 6.60 -17.55 -28.51
C ASP A 344 6.86 -18.37 -27.23
N PRO A 345 7.01 -19.71 -27.32
CA PRO A 345 7.17 -20.58 -26.15
C PRO A 345 8.49 -20.35 -25.40
N GLU A 346 9.48 -19.68 -26.01
CA GLU A 346 10.71 -19.28 -25.30
C GLU A 346 10.49 -18.05 -24.41
N LYS A 347 9.44 -17.27 -24.67
CA LYS A 347 9.16 -15.99 -24.00
C LYS A 347 8.00 -16.07 -23.02
N VAL A 348 7.04 -16.95 -23.25
CA VAL A 348 5.85 -17.08 -22.41
C VAL A 348 5.75 -18.45 -21.77
N ARG A 349 4.98 -18.54 -20.68
CA ARG A 349 4.67 -19.82 -20.05
C ARG A 349 3.16 -19.98 -19.95
N LYS A 350 2.66 -21.11 -20.43
CA LYS A 350 1.28 -21.54 -20.16
C LYS A 350 1.12 -21.80 -18.66
N MET A 351 0.04 -21.29 -18.09
CA MET A 351 -0.39 -21.61 -16.74
C MET A 351 -1.37 -22.78 -16.78
N ASN A 352 -1.19 -23.75 -15.88
CA ASN A 352 -2.16 -24.81 -15.70
C ASN A 352 -3.38 -24.27 -14.97
N ILE A 353 -4.57 -24.70 -15.42
CA ILE A 353 -5.83 -24.37 -14.77
C ILE A 353 -6.05 -25.37 -13.63
N SER A 354 -6.25 -24.87 -12.42
CA SER A 354 -6.48 -25.73 -11.27
C SER A 354 -7.80 -26.47 -11.41
N LYS A 355 -7.75 -27.77 -11.09
CA LYS A 355 -8.93 -28.63 -10.97
C LYS A 355 -9.41 -28.76 -9.52
N MET A 356 -8.64 -28.24 -8.58
CA MET A 356 -8.92 -28.33 -7.16
C MET A 356 -9.58 -27.05 -6.69
N LYS A 357 -10.59 -27.18 -5.82
CA LYS A 357 -11.17 -26.04 -5.13
C LYS A 357 -10.10 -25.48 -4.18
N PRO A 358 -9.72 -24.20 -4.29
CA PRO A 358 -8.84 -23.60 -3.30
C PRO A 358 -9.58 -23.51 -1.96
N VAL A 359 -8.90 -23.81 -0.86
CA VAL A 359 -9.46 -23.78 0.49
C VAL A 359 -8.74 -22.78 1.39
N GLN A 360 -9.30 -22.56 2.58
CA GLN A 360 -8.67 -21.72 3.58
C GLN A 360 -7.27 -22.26 3.93
N ASP A 361 -6.31 -21.36 4.10
CA ASP A 361 -4.89 -21.63 4.39
C ASP A 361 -4.06 -22.18 3.21
N ASP A 362 -4.65 -22.35 2.02
CA ASP A 362 -3.88 -22.62 0.80
C ASP A 362 -2.90 -21.47 0.51
N GLU A 363 -1.71 -21.83 0.01
CA GLU A 363 -0.71 -20.84 -0.42
C GLU A 363 -1.14 -20.24 -1.75
N CYS A 364 -1.84 -19.10 -1.65
CA CYS A 364 -2.35 -18.36 -2.78
C CYS A 364 -1.72 -16.97 -2.89
N VAL A 365 -1.49 -16.54 -4.13
CA VAL A 365 -1.03 -15.19 -4.46
C VAL A 365 -1.94 -14.55 -5.48
N LEU A 366 -2.12 -13.24 -5.34
CA LEU A 366 -2.71 -12.37 -6.34
C LEU A 366 -1.57 -11.79 -7.19
N ALA A 367 -1.52 -12.14 -8.47
CA ALA A 367 -0.46 -11.70 -9.40
C ALA A 367 -0.88 -10.42 -10.14
N ILE A 368 -0.60 -9.28 -9.53
CA ILE A 368 -0.99 -7.95 -9.98
C ILE A 368 0.03 -7.48 -11.02
N ILE A 369 -0.45 -7.17 -12.22
CA ILE A 369 0.40 -6.69 -13.30
C ILE A 369 0.45 -5.16 -13.40
N GLU A 370 -0.59 -4.47 -12.90
CA GLU A 370 -0.81 -3.03 -13.04
C GLU A 370 -0.89 -2.32 -11.66
N PRO A 371 -0.26 -1.14 -11.48
CA PRO A 371 0.63 -0.46 -12.43
C PRO A 371 2.01 -1.13 -12.57
N TYR A 372 2.36 -2.03 -11.66
CA TYR A 372 3.64 -2.75 -11.67
C TYR A 372 3.47 -4.20 -11.25
N TRP A 373 4.36 -5.05 -11.77
CA TRP A 373 4.39 -6.47 -11.44
C TRP A 373 4.67 -6.69 -9.94
N VAL A 374 3.75 -7.40 -9.30
CA VAL A 374 3.83 -7.77 -7.88
C VAL A 374 2.93 -8.96 -7.56
N LYS A 375 3.41 -9.84 -6.69
CA LYS A 375 2.64 -10.91 -6.06
C LYS A 375 2.27 -10.47 -4.65
N LEU A 376 0.99 -10.60 -4.31
CA LEU A 376 0.51 -10.37 -2.95
C LEU A 376 -0.02 -11.67 -2.35
N GLU A 377 0.45 -12.04 -1.17
CA GLU A 377 -0.08 -13.19 -0.43
C GLU A 377 -1.53 -12.93 0.03
N VAL A 378 -2.41 -13.87 -0.29
CA VAL A 378 -3.84 -13.78 0.01
C VAL A 378 -4.36 -15.06 0.63
N ASN A 379 -5.39 -14.93 1.46
CA ASN A 379 -6.17 -16.05 1.98
C ASN A 379 -7.48 -16.17 1.22
N VAL A 380 -7.85 -17.39 0.87
CA VAL A 380 -9.16 -17.74 0.35
C VAL A 380 -10.15 -17.80 1.52
N LEU A 381 -11.31 -17.18 1.36
CA LEU A 381 -12.37 -17.23 2.35
C LEU A 381 -13.28 -18.45 2.13
N ASP A 382 -13.87 -18.89 3.22
CA ASP A 382 -15.01 -19.81 3.20
C ASP A 382 -16.18 -19.24 2.37
N ASP A 383 -16.87 -20.12 1.64
CA ASP A 383 -17.95 -19.74 0.72
C ASP A 383 -19.09 -19.00 1.44
N ASP A 384 -19.47 -19.41 2.65
CA ASP A 384 -20.56 -18.78 3.39
C ASP A 384 -20.17 -17.36 3.81
N LYS A 385 -18.94 -17.19 4.31
CA LYS A 385 -18.41 -15.86 4.68
C LYS A 385 -18.27 -14.95 3.48
N CYS A 386 -17.83 -15.50 2.34
CA CYS A 386 -17.72 -14.74 1.09
C CYS A 386 -19.10 -14.24 0.62
N ARG A 387 -20.12 -15.13 0.60
CA ARG A 387 -21.49 -14.78 0.22
C ARG A 387 -22.14 -13.78 1.17
N GLU A 388 -21.92 -13.93 2.48
CA GLU A 388 -22.41 -12.99 3.48
C GLU A 388 -21.82 -11.59 3.26
N ALA A 389 -20.53 -11.50 2.93
CA ALA A 389 -19.86 -10.23 2.68
C ALA A 389 -20.21 -9.61 1.31
N LEU A 390 -20.54 -10.42 0.31
CA LEU A 390 -20.81 -10.01 -1.08
C LEU A 390 -22.20 -10.49 -1.57
N PRO A 391 -23.31 -10.09 -0.94
CA PRO A 391 -24.64 -10.65 -1.22
C PRO A 391 -25.20 -10.28 -2.62
N LYS A 392 -24.64 -9.27 -3.27
CA LYS A 392 -25.01 -8.85 -4.64
C LYS A 392 -24.27 -9.64 -5.72
N TYR A 393 -23.23 -10.38 -5.36
CA TYR A 393 -22.40 -11.11 -6.31
C TYR A 393 -23.03 -12.46 -6.67
N HIS A 394 -22.73 -12.96 -7.87
CA HIS A 394 -23.12 -14.31 -8.28
C HIS A 394 -22.69 -15.37 -7.25
N GLU A 395 -23.54 -16.35 -6.97
CA GLU A 395 -23.34 -17.34 -5.89
C GLU A 395 -22.10 -18.23 -6.06
N ASP A 396 -21.61 -18.35 -7.29
CA ASP A 396 -20.39 -19.10 -7.65
C ASP A 396 -19.09 -18.33 -7.45
N TYR A 397 -19.14 -17.03 -7.10
CA TYR A 397 -17.91 -16.32 -6.74
C TYR A 397 -17.30 -16.89 -5.46
N MET A 398 -15.97 -16.94 -5.45
CA MET A 398 -15.18 -17.11 -4.24
C MET A 398 -14.47 -15.79 -3.91
N CYS A 399 -13.98 -15.64 -2.68
CA CYS A 399 -13.35 -14.40 -2.23
C CYS A 399 -11.94 -14.65 -1.75
N VAL A 400 -11.06 -13.68 -2.01
CA VAL A 400 -9.75 -13.57 -1.34
C VAL A 400 -9.66 -12.28 -0.54
N ARG A 401 -8.80 -12.30 0.47
CA ARG A 401 -8.35 -11.14 1.25
C ARG A 401 -6.83 -11.19 1.44
N PRO A 402 -6.16 -10.07 1.75
CA PRO A 402 -4.76 -10.13 2.17
C PRO A 402 -4.57 -11.12 3.32
N LYS A 403 -3.44 -11.84 3.34
CA LYS A 403 -3.22 -12.97 4.26
C LYS A 403 -3.25 -12.58 5.75
N LEU A 404 -2.80 -11.38 6.10
CA LEU A 404 -2.79 -10.89 7.48
C LEU A 404 -4.04 -10.08 7.79
N ASP A 405 -4.58 -10.24 9.01
CA ASP A 405 -5.65 -9.38 9.49
C ASP A 405 -5.16 -7.93 9.68
N GLY A 406 -6.07 -6.96 9.61
CA GLY A 406 -5.70 -5.54 9.71
C GLY A 406 -5.04 -4.98 8.46
N VAL A 407 -5.12 -5.71 7.35
CA VAL A 407 -4.54 -5.35 6.06
C VAL A 407 -5.64 -5.16 5.03
N GLN A 408 -5.53 -4.10 4.23
CA GLN A 408 -6.43 -3.84 3.11
C GLN A 408 -5.67 -3.35 1.88
N PHE A 409 -6.31 -3.49 0.72
CA PHE A 409 -5.84 -2.91 -0.52
C PHE A 409 -6.03 -1.39 -0.51
N GLY A 410 -4.96 -0.65 -0.80
CA GLY A 410 -4.98 0.81 -0.92
C GLY A 410 -5.32 1.30 -2.33
N VAL A 411 -5.36 0.38 -3.31
CA VAL A 411 -5.72 0.64 -4.71
C VAL A 411 -6.79 -0.35 -5.18
N GLN A 412 -7.49 0.02 -6.26
CA GLN A 412 -8.38 -0.92 -6.93
C GLN A 412 -7.56 -1.95 -7.69
N ILE A 413 -7.77 -3.24 -7.39
CA ILE A 413 -7.20 -4.31 -8.19
C ILE A 413 -8.02 -4.43 -9.47
N PRO A 414 -7.39 -4.45 -10.66
CA PRO A 414 -8.09 -4.65 -11.91
C PRO A 414 -8.88 -5.98 -11.92
N GLN A 415 -10.03 -5.98 -12.59
CA GLN A 415 -10.70 -7.22 -12.97
C GLN A 415 -9.82 -7.99 -13.95
N GLY A 416 -9.78 -9.32 -13.87
CA GLY A 416 -8.91 -10.14 -14.71
C GLY A 416 -7.59 -10.53 -14.04
N THR A 417 -7.28 -9.96 -12.87
CA THR A 417 -6.08 -10.29 -12.11
C THR A 417 -6.11 -11.77 -11.68
N PRO A 418 -5.05 -12.54 -11.97
CA PRO A 418 -4.99 -13.95 -11.61
C PRO A 418 -4.79 -14.18 -10.12
N ILE A 419 -5.49 -15.18 -9.61
CA ILE A 419 -5.25 -15.82 -8.32
C ILE A 419 -4.62 -17.17 -8.60
N ILE A 420 -3.44 -17.38 -8.04
CA ILE A 420 -2.60 -18.55 -8.28
C ILE A 420 -2.41 -19.25 -6.95
N CYS A 421 -2.79 -20.52 -6.87
CA CYS A 421 -2.59 -21.34 -5.67
C CYS A 421 -1.76 -22.57 -6.07
N TYR A 422 -0.71 -22.88 -5.31
CA TYR A 422 0.21 -23.99 -5.61
C TYR A 422 0.79 -23.98 -7.04
N GLY A 423 0.98 -22.79 -7.61
CA GLY A 423 1.50 -22.60 -8.97
C GLY A 423 0.50 -22.84 -10.11
N GLU A 424 -0.77 -23.11 -9.80
CA GLU A 424 -1.84 -23.27 -10.78
C GLU A 424 -2.85 -22.12 -10.70
N LEU A 425 -3.49 -21.80 -11.83
CA LEU A 425 -4.52 -20.78 -11.90
C LEU A 425 -5.76 -21.25 -11.14
N ALA A 426 -6.00 -20.67 -9.96
CA ALA A 426 -7.14 -20.98 -9.12
C ALA A 426 -8.34 -20.08 -9.43
N GLY A 427 -8.10 -18.86 -9.92
CA GLY A 427 -9.17 -17.90 -10.18
C GLY A 427 -8.76 -16.69 -11.00
N ILE A 428 -9.77 -15.97 -11.48
CA ILE A 428 -9.65 -14.66 -12.13
C ILE A 428 -10.54 -13.66 -11.37
N THR A 429 -9.98 -12.53 -10.94
CA THR A 429 -10.75 -11.51 -10.19
C THR A 429 -11.87 -10.91 -11.02
N ALA A 430 -12.99 -10.63 -10.37
CA ALA A 430 -14.09 -9.86 -10.94
C ALA A 430 -13.99 -8.37 -10.60
N GLY A 431 -14.70 -7.55 -11.37
CA GLY A 431 -14.92 -6.14 -11.09
C GLY A 431 -15.60 -5.95 -9.74
N LYS A 432 -15.00 -5.09 -8.92
CA LYS A 432 -15.51 -4.75 -7.59
C LYS A 432 -16.42 -3.52 -7.66
N GLU A 433 -17.65 -3.62 -7.14
CA GLU A 433 -18.51 -2.45 -6.90
C GLU A 433 -17.88 -1.54 -5.84
N VAL A 434 -18.12 -0.23 -5.94
CA VAL A 434 -17.46 0.81 -5.12
C VAL A 434 -17.75 0.66 -3.62
N ASP A 435 -18.84 -0.02 -3.26
CA ASP A 435 -19.41 -0.05 -1.90
C ASP A 435 -18.70 -1.01 -0.91
N HIS A 436 -17.60 -1.63 -1.29
CA HIS A 436 -16.97 -2.68 -0.47
C HIS A 436 -15.62 -2.24 0.11
N ASN A 437 -15.54 -2.24 1.46
CA ASN A 437 -14.33 -2.06 2.25
C ASN A 437 -13.17 -2.83 1.58
N GLY A 438 -12.02 -2.16 1.38
CA GLY A 438 -10.90 -2.60 0.55
C GLY A 438 -10.21 -3.90 0.96
N THR A 439 -10.85 -4.78 1.74
CA THR A 439 -10.31 -5.99 2.32
C THR A 439 -10.64 -7.27 1.54
N LEU A 440 -11.69 -7.27 0.72
CA LEU A 440 -12.20 -8.45 0.02
C LEU A 440 -12.27 -8.27 -1.50
N TYR A 441 -11.88 -9.31 -2.24
CA TYR A 441 -11.93 -9.35 -3.71
C TYR A 441 -12.58 -10.63 -4.22
N PRO A 442 -13.69 -10.54 -4.99
CA PRO A 442 -14.33 -11.70 -5.59
C PRO A 442 -13.55 -12.21 -6.81
N PHE A 443 -13.64 -13.51 -7.06
CA PHE A 443 -13.02 -14.15 -8.22
C PHE A 443 -13.82 -15.36 -8.72
N VAL A 444 -13.77 -15.57 -10.03
CA VAL A 444 -14.37 -16.74 -10.67
C VAL A 444 -13.48 -17.96 -10.42
N PRO A 445 -13.98 -19.03 -9.77
CA PRO A 445 -13.14 -20.17 -9.39
C PRO A 445 -12.92 -21.13 -10.56
N MET A 446 -11.66 -21.34 -10.94
CA MET A 446 -11.30 -22.11 -12.14
C MET A 446 -11.74 -23.58 -12.11
N HIS A 447 -11.74 -24.21 -10.93
CA HIS A 447 -12.14 -25.61 -10.80
C HIS A 447 -13.56 -25.88 -11.33
N ARG A 448 -14.47 -24.90 -11.25
CA ARG A 448 -15.84 -24.99 -11.77
C ARG A 448 -15.96 -24.68 -13.26
N MET A 449 -14.95 -24.01 -13.84
CA MET A 449 -15.01 -23.47 -15.19
C MET A 449 -14.27 -24.32 -16.22
N ASN A 450 -13.55 -25.37 -15.80
CA ASN A 450 -12.73 -26.22 -16.68
C ASN A 450 -13.47 -26.71 -17.93
N ASP A 451 -14.68 -27.26 -17.78
CA ASP A 451 -15.44 -27.80 -18.90
C ASP A 451 -15.86 -26.71 -19.89
N TRP A 452 -16.30 -25.56 -19.39
CA TRP A 452 -16.68 -24.43 -20.22
C TRP A 452 -15.48 -23.82 -20.94
N ILE A 453 -14.33 -23.69 -20.28
CA ILE A 453 -13.09 -23.19 -20.88
C ILE A 453 -12.66 -24.12 -22.02
N GLY A 454 -12.64 -25.44 -21.79
CA GLY A 454 -12.28 -26.41 -22.83
C GLY A 454 -13.24 -26.40 -24.02
N ALA A 455 -14.54 -26.29 -23.77
CA ALA A 455 -15.54 -26.14 -24.83
C ALA A 455 -15.35 -24.85 -25.65
N SER A 456 -14.98 -23.76 -24.98
CA SER A 456 -14.77 -22.45 -25.59
C SER A 456 -13.50 -22.43 -26.45
N GLU A 457 -12.40 -23.03 -25.98
CA GLU A 457 -11.17 -23.24 -26.75
C GLU A 457 -11.44 -24.03 -28.04
N MET A 458 -12.15 -25.15 -27.95
CA MET A 458 -12.52 -25.95 -29.13
C MET A 458 -13.39 -25.16 -30.13
N ALA A 459 -14.36 -24.38 -29.63
CA ALA A 459 -15.22 -23.58 -30.47
C ALA A 459 -14.46 -22.47 -31.22
N LEU A 460 -13.52 -21.82 -30.55
CA LEU A 460 -12.68 -20.77 -31.15
C LEU A 460 -11.77 -21.31 -32.26
N HIS A 461 -11.16 -22.50 -32.06
CA HIS A 461 -10.34 -23.13 -33.10
C HIS A 461 -11.14 -23.61 -34.31
N ASN A 462 -12.36 -24.12 -34.09
CA ASN A 462 -13.24 -24.60 -35.17
C ASN A 462 -13.76 -23.45 -36.07
N ASN A 463 -13.87 -22.23 -35.53
CA ASN A 463 -14.28 -21.05 -36.27
C ASN A 463 -13.11 -20.28 -36.92
N SER A 464 -11.86 -20.73 -36.75
CA SER A 464 -10.69 -20.09 -37.36
C SER A 464 -10.63 -20.36 -38.87
N PRO A 465 -10.34 -19.35 -39.72
CA PRO A 465 -10.22 -19.54 -41.17
C PRO A 465 -9.11 -20.53 -41.60
N LYS A 466 -8.16 -20.87 -40.70
CA LYS A 466 -7.11 -21.86 -40.97
C LYS A 466 -7.65 -23.28 -41.21
N THR A 467 -8.70 -23.69 -40.50
CA THR A 467 -9.33 -25.03 -40.67
C THR A 467 -10.25 -25.09 -41.89
N ARG A 468 -10.86 -23.97 -42.29
CA ARG A 468 -11.61 -23.88 -43.56
C ARG A 468 -10.70 -24.12 -44.77
N ASN A 469 -9.48 -23.60 -44.76
CA ASN A 469 -8.54 -23.81 -45.86
C ASN A 469 -8.04 -25.26 -45.95
N LEU A 470 -7.88 -25.97 -44.84
CA LEU A 470 -7.50 -27.39 -44.87
C LEU A 470 -8.64 -28.27 -45.42
N LEU A 471 -9.88 -27.98 -45.04
CA LEU A 471 -11.06 -28.67 -45.59
C LEU A 471 -11.29 -28.36 -47.08
N ILE A 472 -11.02 -27.13 -47.54
CA ILE A 472 -11.07 -26.76 -48.96
C ILE A 472 -9.95 -27.45 -49.75
N VAL A 473 -8.73 -27.56 -49.18
CA VAL A 473 -7.62 -28.28 -49.82
C VAL A 473 -7.88 -29.79 -49.87
N VAL A 474 -8.46 -30.38 -48.82
CA VAL A 474 -8.87 -31.80 -48.82
C VAL A 474 -10.03 -32.03 -49.80
N TRP A 475 -11.00 -31.13 -49.89
CA TRP A 475 -12.07 -31.19 -50.90
C TRP A 475 -11.56 -31.01 -52.32
N LEU A 476 -10.61 -30.10 -52.56
CA LEU A 476 -9.96 -29.93 -53.87
C LEU A 476 -9.14 -31.17 -54.24
N LEU A 477 -8.38 -31.74 -53.31
CA LEU A 477 -7.61 -32.97 -53.55
C LEU A 477 -8.52 -34.18 -53.83
N LEU A 478 -9.68 -34.29 -53.16
CA LEU A 478 -10.68 -35.32 -53.43
C LEU A 478 -11.41 -35.11 -54.76
N LEU A 479 -11.64 -33.86 -55.18
CA LEU A 479 -12.18 -33.52 -56.50
C LEU A 479 -11.20 -33.87 -57.63
N PHE A 480 -9.90 -33.59 -57.44
CA PHE A 480 -8.87 -33.95 -58.43
C PHE A 480 -8.61 -35.47 -58.51
N ALA A 481 -8.77 -36.22 -57.41
CA ALA A 481 -8.66 -37.68 -57.41
C ALA A 481 -9.87 -38.40 -58.06
N SER A 482 -10.93 -37.68 -58.40
CA SER A 482 -12.13 -38.22 -59.07
C SER A 482 -12.19 -37.95 -60.58
N LEU A 483 -11.12 -37.36 -61.14
CA LEU A 483 -11.00 -36.93 -62.53
C LEU A 483 -9.94 -37.71 -63.33
N GLU A 484 -9.46 -38.84 -62.79
CA GLU A 484 -8.65 -39.85 -63.52
C GLU A 484 -9.44 -41.12 -63.82
#